data_AF-A0A3A4Q3J0-F1
#
_entry.id   AF-A0A3A4Q3J0-F1
#
_cell.length_a   1.000
_cell.length_b   1.000
_cell.length_c   1.000
_cell.angle_alpha   90.00
_cell.angle_beta   90.00
_cell.angle_gamma   90.00
#
_symmetry.space_group_name_H-M   'P 1'
#
loop_
_entity.id
_entity.type
_entity.pdbx_description
1 polymer ?
#
loop_
_entity_poly.entity_id
_entity_poly.type
_entity_poly.pdbx_seq_one_letter_code
_entity_poly.pdbx_strand_id
1 'polypeptide(L)'
;AATVTDPRFAENVEALKSVQPADLAANEIDVRLGSAWLPPEDVQQFTNELLNIPSGVEVGHIHALGTWHINGNWEAKGATANTTDWGTDRYTALELIEDALNLKTPTVYDLNEDKKPVVNAQATEAAREKQERIKDRFKEWVWSDDPRRERLCRLYNDTFNHSRVRTFDGDHLTLPGASGAIQLHGHQKAGVWRILQTPNTLLAHVVGAGKTFTMVAAAMELKRLGLGRKPMFTVPNHMLGQFSTELLTLYPGANILVAGKEDFESQNRKKLFSRIATGNWDAVIVTHSGFERIPLARETQERFFEEQLHELEMIKRQHADSSNRRSACLPAVPGSQER
;
A
#
# COMPACT_ATOMS: atom_id res chain seq x y z
N ALA A 1 -23.66 7.94 -15.31
CA ALA A 1 -23.19 7.60 -16.68
C ALA A 1 -23.67 6.21 -17.10
N ALA A 2 -23.26 5.12 -16.41
CA ALA A 2 -23.59 3.75 -16.81
C ALA A 2 -25.10 3.43 -16.95
N THR A 3 -25.95 3.94 -16.06
CA THR A 3 -27.42 3.81 -16.12
C THR A 3 -28.08 4.61 -17.23
N VAL A 4 -27.44 5.69 -17.67
CA VAL A 4 -27.92 6.52 -18.79
C VAL A 4 -27.65 5.83 -20.12
N THR A 5 -26.60 4.99 -20.17
CA THR A 5 -26.23 4.20 -21.35
C THR A 5 -26.91 2.84 -21.45
N ASP A 6 -27.24 2.18 -20.31
CA ASP A 6 -27.95 0.91 -20.30
C ASP A 6 -28.74 0.70 -18.99
N PRO A 7 -30.08 0.55 -19.05
CA PRO A 7 -30.93 0.33 -17.87
C PRO A 7 -30.59 -0.92 -17.06
N ARG A 8 -29.94 -1.93 -17.66
CA ARG A 8 -29.56 -3.18 -16.98
C ARG A 8 -28.54 -2.96 -15.86
N PHE A 9 -27.79 -1.86 -15.89
CA PHE A 9 -26.83 -1.53 -14.83
C PHE A 9 -27.44 -0.76 -13.65
N ALA A 10 -28.75 -0.51 -13.63
CA ALA A 10 -29.40 0.23 -12.56
C ALA A 10 -29.18 -0.40 -11.17
N GLU A 11 -29.38 -1.71 -11.06
CA GLU A 11 -29.18 -2.44 -9.81
C GLU A 11 -27.72 -2.36 -9.33
N ASN A 12 -26.77 -2.56 -10.24
CA ASN A 12 -25.34 -2.47 -9.92
C ASN A 12 -24.94 -1.06 -9.49
N VAL A 13 -25.48 -0.02 -10.12
CA VAL A 13 -25.20 1.37 -9.76
C VAL A 13 -25.72 1.69 -8.37
N GLU A 14 -26.93 1.26 -8.03
CA GLU A 14 -27.48 1.47 -6.68
C GLU A 14 -26.70 0.67 -5.62
N ALA A 15 -26.33 -0.58 -5.92
CA ALA A 15 -25.47 -1.38 -5.06
C ALA A 15 -24.10 -0.69 -4.83
N LEU A 16 -23.46 -0.20 -5.90
CA LEU A 16 -22.16 0.49 -5.82
C LEU A 16 -22.24 1.81 -5.05
N LYS A 17 -23.31 2.60 -5.24
CA LYS A 17 -23.54 3.83 -4.45
C LYS A 17 -23.68 3.53 -2.97
N SER A 18 -24.38 2.47 -2.60
CA SER A 18 -24.59 2.08 -1.20
C SER A 18 -23.29 1.66 -0.49
N VAL A 19 -22.28 1.25 -1.27
CA VAL A 19 -21.00 0.78 -0.73
C VAL A 19 -19.86 1.79 -0.79
N GLN A 20 -20.08 2.99 -1.32
CA GLN A 20 -19.05 4.05 -1.31
C GLN A 20 -18.55 4.33 0.11
N PRO A 21 -17.25 4.61 0.31
CA PRO A 21 -16.76 5.05 1.60
C PRO A 21 -17.40 6.38 1.98
N ALA A 22 -17.53 6.63 3.28
CA ALA A 22 -17.98 7.93 3.76
C ALA A 22 -16.92 8.98 3.43
N ASP A 23 -17.34 10.14 2.94
CA ASP A 23 -16.44 11.25 2.64
C ASP A 23 -15.72 11.69 3.92
N LEU A 24 -14.40 11.83 3.82
CA LEU A 24 -13.56 12.39 4.87
C LEU A 24 -13.81 13.89 4.97
N ALA A 25 -13.95 14.37 6.20
CA ALA A 25 -14.03 15.79 6.49
C ALA A 25 -12.64 16.46 6.50
N ALA A 26 -12.60 17.79 6.44
CA ALA A 26 -11.35 18.56 6.38
C ALA A 26 -10.39 18.27 7.55
N ASN A 27 -10.92 17.98 8.74
CA ASN A 27 -10.13 17.62 9.92
C ASN A 27 -9.54 16.20 9.86
N GLU A 28 -10.02 15.35 8.95
CA GLU A 28 -9.53 13.99 8.71
C GLU A 28 -8.53 13.93 7.55
N ILE A 29 -8.36 15.04 6.81
CA ILE A 29 -7.48 15.14 5.66
C ILE A 29 -6.21 15.91 6.06
N ASP A 30 -5.06 15.24 6.02
CA ASP A 30 -3.76 15.89 6.20
C ASP A 30 -3.30 16.53 4.88
N VAL A 31 -3.07 17.84 4.90
CA VAL A 31 -2.59 18.61 3.76
C VAL A 31 -1.34 19.38 4.16
N ARG A 32 -0.30 19.25 3.35
CA ARG A 32 0.96 19.98 3.50
C ARG A 32 1.42 20.52 2.16
N LEU A 33 2.29 21.52 2.21
CA LEU A 33 3.08 21.90 1.04
C LEU A 33 3.85 20.66 0.55
N GLY A 34 3.68 20.33 -0.73
CA GLY A 34 4.23 19.13 -1.35
C GLY A 34 3.27 17.94 -1.44
N SER A 35 2.02 18.10 -1.00
CA SER A 35 0.94 17.15 -1.34
C SER A 35 0.74 17.12 -2.86
N ALA A 36 1.02 15.99 -3.51
CA ALA A 36 0.98 15.83 -4.96
C ALA A 36 -0.41 16.04 -5.61
N TRP A 37 -1.46 16.04 -4.79
CA TRP A 37 -2.85 16.25 -5.20
C TRP A 37 -3.35 17.68 -5.05
N LEU A 38 -2.54 18.54 -4.42
CA LEU A 38 -2.90 19.94 -4.23
C LEU A 38 -2.91 20.62 -5.62
N PRO A 39 -3.95 21.40 -5.96
CA PRO A 39 -3.94 22.17 -7.20
C PRO A 39 -2.89 23.30 -7.16
N PRO A 40 -2.13 23.54 -8.24
CA PRO A 40 -1.15 24.64 -8.30
C PRO A 40 -1.78 26.01 -8.04
N GLU A 41 -3.04 26.19 -8.40
CA GLU A 41 -3.79 27.44 -8.21
C GLU A 41 -3.97 27.79 -6.73
N ASP A 42 -4.15 26.78 -5.87
CA ASP A 42 -4.26 26.96 -4.43
C ASP A 42 -2.92 27.38 -3.82
N VAL A 43 -1.82 26.78 -4.27
CA VAL A 43 -0.46 27.17 -3.84
C VAL A 43 -0.13 28.59 -4.32
N GLN A 44 -0.51 28.93 -5.55
CA GLN A 44 -0.35 30.26 -6.10
C GLN A 44 -1.14 31.30 -5.30
N GLN A 45 -2.41 31.00 -4.97
CA GLN A 45 -3.23 31.87 -4.16
C GLN A 45 -2.61 32.07 -2.77
N PHE A 46 -2.23 30.98 -2.10
CA PHE A 46 -1.55 31.04 -0.80
C PHE A 46 -0.32 31.94 -0.85
N THR A 47 0.52 31.77 -1.87
CA THR A 47 1.78 32.51 -1.97
C THR A 47 1.53 34.01 -2.19
N ASN A 48 0.58 34.39 -3.04
CA ASN A 48 0.22 35.80 -3.24
C ASN A 48 -0.33 36.43 -1.94
N GLU A 49 -1.20 35.72 -1.21
CA GLU A 49 -1.77 36.20 0.06
C GLU A 49 -0.71 36.30 1.16
N LEU A 50 0.22 35.32 1.25
CA LEU A 50 1.31 35.32 2.22
C LEU A 50 2.26 36.51 1.98
N LEU A 51 2.54 36.82 0.71
CA LEU A 51 3.39 37.93 0.31
C LEU A 51 2.69 39.29 0.29
N ASN A 52 1.38 39.33 0.56
CA ASN A 52 0.53 40.52 0.50
C ASN A 52 0.60 41.26 -0.86
N ILE A 53 0.57 40.49 -1.95
CA ILE A 53 0.56 41.01 -3.33
C ILE A 53 -0.71 40.54 -4.06
N PRO A 54 -1.28 41.37 -4.96
CA PRO A 54 -2.52 41.02 -5.65
C PRO A 54 -2.33 39.89 -6.68
N SER A 55 -1.19 39.89 -7.36
CA SER A 55 -0.81 38.89 -8.36
C SER A 55 0.67 39.04 -8.68
N GLY A 56 1.35 37.96 -9.02
CA GLY A 56 2.77 38.02 -9.41
C GLY A 56 3.53 36.72 -9.24
N VAL A 57 2.90 35.71 -8.65
CA VAL A 57 3.45 34.37 -8.52
C VAL A 57 2.80 33.42 -9.52
N GLU A 58 3.62 32.61 -10.18
CA GLU A 58 3.23 31.49 -11.01
C GLU A 58 3.75 30.20 -10.36
N VAL A 59 2.87 29.20 -10.21
CA VAL A 59 3.23 27.89 -9.65
C VAL A 59 2.98 26.81 -10.69
N GLY A 60 4.00 25.98 -10.94
CA GLY A 60 3.93 24.84 -11.83
C GLY A 60 4.18 23.53 -11.10
N HIS A 61 3.44 22.48 -11.45
CA HIS A 61 3.67 21.12 -10.97
C HIS A 61 3.87 20.16 -12.15
N ILE A 62 5.06 19.56 -12.23
CA ILE A 62 5.39 18.56 -13.24
C ILE A 62 5.08 17.18 -12.66
N HIS A 63 3.85 16.71 -12.85
CA HIS A 63 3.37 15.44 -12.29
C HIS A 63 4.26 14.22 -12.61
N ALA A 64 4.85 14.16 -13.81
CA ALA A 64 5.74 13.06 -14.21
C ALA A 64 7.04 12.98 -13.39
N LEU A 65 7.50 14.10 -12.84
CA LEU A 65 8.71 14.21 -12.03
C LEU A 65 8.40 14.45 -10.55
N GLY A 66 7.14 14.68 -10.18
CA GLY A 66 6.73 15.08 -8.83
C GLY A 66 7.41 16.35 -8.34
N THR A 67 7.78 17.25 -9.26
CA THR A 67 8.57 18.45 -8.96
C THR A 67 7.71 19.71 -9.11
N TRP A 68 7.86 20.61 -8.15
CA TRP A 68 7.19 21.90 -8.11
C TRP A 68 8.16 23.04 -8.43
N HIS A 69 7.66 24.06 -9.09
CA HIS A 69 8.41 25.28 -9.42
C HIS A 69 7.58 26.51 -9.09
N ILE A 70 8.23 27.52 -8.53
CA ILE A 70 7.60 28.80 -8.20
C ILE A 70 8.39 29.91 -8.87
N ASN A 71 7.70 30.76 -9.64
CA ASN A 71 8.28 31.94 -10.23
C ASN A 71 7.55 33.19 -9.76
N GLY A 72 8.30 34.16 -9.23
CA GLY A 72 7.80 35.49 -8.90
C GLY A 72 8.20 36.53 -9.95
N ASN A 73 7.29 37.46 -10.26
CA ASN A 73 7.59 38.68 -11.00
C ASN A 73 8.48 39.63 -10.17
N TRP A 74 8.85 40.78 -10.75
CA TRP A 74 9.74 41.74 -10.07
C TRP A 74 9.15 42.29 -8.76
N GLU A 75 7.82 42.45 -8.68
CA GLU A 75 7.11 42.94 -7.51
C GLU A 75 7.11 41.91 -6.38
N ALA A 76 6.80 40.64 -6.69
CA ALA A 76 6.86 39.53 -5.74
C ALA A 76 8.28 39.33 -5.18
N LYS A 77 9.29 39.46 -6.04
CA LYS A 77 10.70 39.34 -5.63
C LYS A 77 11.15 40.48 -4.72
N GLY A 78 10.67 41.70 -4.98
CA GLY A 78 11.01 42.90 -4.21
C GLY A 78 10.15 43.14 -2.96
N ALA A 79 9.07 42.38 -2.77
CA ALA A 79 8.17 42.54 -1.62
C ALA A 79 8.90 42.31 -0.30
N THR A 80 8.70 43.21 0.69
CA THR A 80 9.26 43.06 2.05
C THR A 80 8.82 41.74 2.70
N ALA A 81 7.61 41.28 2.39
CA ALA A 81 7.12 40.00 2.86
C ALA A 81 7.98 38.82 2.35
N ASN A 82 8.50 38.92 1.12
CA ASN A 82 9.34 37.89 0.50
C ASN A 82 10.77 37.90 1.05
N THR A 83 11.32 39.07 1.35
CA THR A 83 12.73 39.21 1.76
C THR A 83 12.93 39.17 3.27
N THR A 84 11.96 39.63 4.06
CA THR A 84 12.14 39.86 5.52
C THR A 84 11.08 39.17 6.37
N ASP A 85 9.78 39.34 6.06
CA ASP A 85 8.72 38.85 6.97
C ASP A 85 8.63 37.32 6.94
N TRP A 86 8.71 36.73 5.75
CA TRP A 86 8.68 35.28 5.54
C TRP A 86 9.98 34.73 4.97
N GLY A 87 10.88 35.61 4.52
CA GLY A 87 12.22 35.25 4.07
C GLY A 87 13.31 35.56 5.09
N THR A 88 14.54 35.42 4.62
CA THR A 88 15.80 35.78 5.28
C THR A 88 16.73 36.43 4.25
N ASP A 89 17.84 37.01 4.69
CA ASP A 89 18.86 37.57 3.78
C ASP A 89 19.47 36.54 2.81
N ARG A 90 19.35 35.24 3.11
CA ARG A 90 19.97 34.13 2.37
C ARG A 90 18.97 33.23 1.64
N TYR A 91 17.69 33.29 2.01
CA TYR A 91 16.59 32.52 1.43
C TYR A 91 15.36 33.41 1.38
N THR A 92 14.83 33.65 0.19
CA THR A 92 13.56 34.34 0.00
C THR A 92 12.39 33.43 0.39
N ALA A 93 11.24 34.01 0.71
CA ALA A 93 10.04 33.24 1.02
C ALA A 93 9.62 32.34 -0.16
N LEU A 94 9.77 32.82 -1.41
CA LEU A 94 9.51 32.01 -2.61
C LEU A 94 10.39 30.75 -2.65
N GLU A 95 11.69 30.86 -2.38
CA GLU A 95 12.60 29.71 -2.32
C GLU A 95 12.23 28.75 -1.18
N LEU A 96 11.86 29.27 -0.02
CA LEU A 96 11.43 28.45 1.12
C LEU A 96 10.14 27.67 0.83
N ILE A 97 9.19 28.28 0.11
CA ILE A 97 7.95 27.61 -0.32
C ILE A 97 8.26 26.57 -1.40
N GLU A 98 9.11 26.88 -2.38
CA GLU A 98 9.51 25.91 -3.41
C GLU A 98 10.22 24.70 -2.79
N ASP A 99 11.12 24.92 -1.84
CA ASP A 99 11.75 23.84 -1.07
C ASP A 99 10.70 23.05 -0.28
N ALA A 100 9.74 23.71 0.36
CA ALA A 100 8.68 23.03 1.11
C ALA A 100 7.80 22.16 0.19
N LEU A 101 7.43 22.66 -0.99
CA LEU A 101 6.68 21.90 -2.01
C LEU A 101 7.46 20.67 -2.50
N ASN A 102 8.77 20.77 -2.58
CA ASN A 102 9.65 19.67 -2.99
C ASN A 102 10.17 18.82 -1.82
N LEU A 103 9.61 18.97 -0.61
CA LEU A 103 9.99 18.26 0.62
C LEU A 103 11.49 18.41 0.97
N LYS A 104 12.07 19.56 0.63
CA LYS A 104 13.46 19.94 0.93
C LYS A 104 13.52 20.84 2.15
N THR A 105 14.59 20.69 2.91
CA THR A 105 14.88 21.52 4.08
C THR A 105 15.99 22.51 3.72
N PRO A 106 15.77 23.83 3.90
CA PRO A 106 16.77 24.83 3.54
C PRO A 106 18.04 24.62 4.36
N THR A 107 19.19 24.75 3.69
CA THR A 107 20.52 24.66 4.29
C THR A 107 21.41 25.73 3.66
N VAL A 108 22.05 26.55 4.50
CA VAL A 108 22.93 27.64 4.08
C VAL A 108 24.38 27.22 4.26
N TYR A 109 25.21 27.47 3.23
CA TYR A 109 26.64 27.19 3.25
C TYR A 109 27.43 28.49 3.10
N ASP A 110 28.43 28.67 3.95
CA ASP A 110 29.46 29.71 3.83
C ASP A 110 30.79 29.09 3.35
N LEU A 111 31.67 29.91 2.80
CA LEU A 111 33.00 29.47 2.38
C LEU A 111 34.01 29.74 3.51
N ASN A 112 34.73 28.70 3.93
CA ASN A 112 35.88 28.85 4.84
C ASN A 112 37.08 29.48 4.12
N GLU A 113 38.16 29.79 4.87
CA GLU A 113 39.42 30.35 4.34
C GLU A 113 40.00 29.52 3.17
N ASP A 114 39.79 28.20 3.18
CA ASP A 114 40.17 27.27 2.11
C ASP A 114 39.16 27.16 0.94
N LYS A 115 38.17 28.06 0.85
CA LYS A 115 37.07 28.03 -0.14
C LYS A 115 36.23 26.74 -0.13
N LYS A 116 36.18 26.02 0.99
CA LYS A 116 35.31 24.85 1.17
C LYS A 116 33.96 25.26 1.74
N PRO A 117 32.84 24.70 1.26
CA PRO A 117 31.51 24.99 1.80
C PRO A 117 31.36 24.38 3.19
N VAL A 118 31.05 25.20 4.18
CA VAL A 118 30.74 24.83 5.56
C VAL A 118 29.36 25.34 5.91
N VAL A 119 28.57 24.49 6.57
CA VAL A 119 27.19 24.83 6.94
C VAL A 119 27.18 25.99 7.92
N ASN A 120 26.48 27.08 7.57
CA ASN A 120 26.18 28.14 8.51
C ASN A 120 24.99 27.72 9.36
N ALA A 121 25.25 27.28 10.59
CA ALA A 121 24.23 26.79 11.50
C ALA A 121 23.17 27.86 11.83
N GLN A 122 23.58 29.11 12.04
CA GLN A 122 22.69 30.19 12.42
C GLN A 122 21.74 30.59 11.28
N ALA A 123 22.28 30.77 10.07
CA ALA A 123 21.47 31.13 8.90
C ALA A 123 20.58 29.97 8.45
N THR A 124 21.05 28.73 8.59
CA THR A 124 20.25 27.52 8.33
C THR A 124 19.09 27.42 9.30
N GLU A 125 19.32 27.64 10.59
CA GLU A 125 18.24 27.58 11.60
C GLU A 125 17.19 28.66 11.36
N ALA A 126 17.61 29.90 11.07
CA ALA A 126 16.70 30.99 10.74
C ALA A 126 15.82 30.68 9.50
N ALA A 127 16.42 30.10 8.45
CA ALA A 127 15.68 29.69 7.25
C ALA A 127 14.67 28.56 7.55
N ARG A 128 15.05 27.59 8.39
CA ARG A 128 14.17 26.49 8.80
C ARG A 128 13.00 26.98 9.65
N GLU A 129 13.26 27.89 10.60
CA GLU A 129 12.21 28.49 11.42
C GLU A 129 11.18 29.23 10.55
N LYS A 130 11.65 30.01 9.56
CA LYS A 130 10.77 30.66 8.58
C LYS A 130 9.98 29.63 7.77
N GLN A 131 10.63 28.57 7.28
CA GLN A 131 9.94 27.53 6.51
C GLN A 131 8.85 26.83 7.33
N GLU A 132 9.10 26.51 8.60
CA GLU A 132 8.09 25.91 9.47
C GLU A 132 6.92 26.86 9.72
N ARG A 133 7.18 28.15 9.97
CA ARG A 133 6.12 29.16 10.10
C ARG A 133 5.26 29.26 8.84
N ILE A 134 5.85 29.16 7.65
CA ILE A 134 5.12 29.13 6.38
C ILE A 134 4.24 27.88 6.28
N LYS A 135 4.76 26.71 6.64
CA LYS A 135 4.00 25.45 6.65
C LYS A 135 2.82 25.50 7.61
N ASP A 136 3.01 26.04 8.81
CA ASP A 136 1.93 26.16 9.79
C ASP A 136 0.87 27.16 9.34
N ARG A 137 1.29 28.31 8.79
CA ARG A 137 0.36 29.27 8.18
C ARG A 137 -0.44 28.65 7.03
N PHE A 138 0.19 27.81 6.21
CA PHE A 138 -0.48 27.09 5.13
C PHE A 138 -1.56 26.13 5.65
N LYS A 139 -1.26 25.36 6.71
CA LYS A 139 -2.23 24.42 7.31
C LYS A 139 -3.49 25.11 7.83
N GLU A 140 -3.34 26.31 8.40
CA GLU A 140 -4.48 27.12 8.83
C GLU A 140 -5.25 27.69 7.62
N TRP A 141 -4.50 28.22 6.66
CA TRP A 141 -5.04 28.90 5.48
C TRP A 141 -5.81 27.98 4.55
N VAL A 142 -5.35 26.74 4.34
CA VAL A 142 -5.95 25.82 3.36
C VAL A 142 -7.41 25.48 3.72
N TRP A 143 -7.76 25.55 5.00
CA TRP A 143 -9.10 25.21 5.51
C TRP A 143 -9.93 26.40 5.99
N SER A 144 -9.38 27.62 5.97
CA SER A 144 -10.05 28.81 6.51
C SER A 144 -11.19 29.34 5.63
N ASP A 145 -11.15 29.05 4.33
CA ASP A 145 -12.16 29.47 3.36
C ASP A 145 -13.13 28.30 3.07
N ASP A 146 -14.44 28.54 3.26
CA ASP A 146 -15.47 27.51 3.13
C ASP A 146 -15.54 26.93 1.69
N PRO A 147 -15.64 27.75 0.61
CA PRO A 147 -15.59 27.25 -0.76
C PRO A 147 -14.34 26.44 -1.09
N ARG A 148 -13.15 26.89 -0.69
CA ARG A 148 -11.89 26.16 -0.89
C ARG A 148 -11.90 24.83 -0.15
N ARG A 149 -12.31 24.84 1.12
CA ARG A 149 -12.38 23.64 1.96
C ARG A 149 -13.27 22.57 1.33
N GLU A 150 -14.47 22.93 0.90
CA GLU A 150 -15.41 22.00 0.26
C GLU A 150 -14.84 21.42 -1.04
N ARG A 151 -14.25 22.26 -1.91
CA ARG A 151 -13.64 21.82 -3.16
C ARG A 151 -12.46 20.86 -2.93
N LEU A 152 -11.58 21.17 -1.98
CA LEU A 152 -10.41 20.34 -1.67
C LEU A 152 -10.80 19.02 -1.00
N CYS A 153 -11.79 19.03 -0.10
CA CYS A 153 -12.34 17.79 0.47
C CYS A 153 -12.93 16.90 -0.63
N ARG A 154 -13.67 17.48 -1.57
CA ARG A 154 -14.24 16.73 -2.69
C ARG A 154 -13.16 16.12 -3.57
N LEU A 155 -12.17 16.92 -3.96
CA LEU A 155 -11.03 16.47 -4.76
C LEU A 155 -10.29 15.31 -4.07
N TYR A 156 -10.03 15.43 -2.77
CA TYR A 156 -9.37 14.39 -2.00
C TYR A 156 -10.18 13.10 -1.95
N ASN A 157 -11.47 13.19 -1.67
CA ASN A 157 -12.34 12.01 -1.58
C ASN A 157 -12.47 11.29 -2.92
N ASP A 158 -12.65 12.04 -4.02
CA ASP A 158 -12.74 11.46 -5.36
C ASP A 158 -11.41 10.82 -5.81
N THR A 159 -10.27 11.33 -5.36
CA THR A 159 -8.94 10.85 -5.76
C THR A 159 -8.43 9.70 -4.89
N PHE A 160 -8.56 9.80 -3.57
CA PHE A 160 -7.93 8.89 -2.60
C PHE A 160 -8.92 8.07 -1.77
N ASN A 161 -10.09 8.61 -1.44
CA ASN A 161 -11.12 7.89 -0.69
C ASN A 161 -11.98 7.01 -1.61
N HIS A 162 -11.33 6.10 -2.34
CA HIS A 162 -11.99 5.25 -3.34
C HIS A 162 -11.93 3.75 -2.99
N SER A 163 -11.29 3.39 -1.86
CA SER A 163 -11.08 2.01 -1.46
C SER A 163 -11.85 1.67 -0.20
N ARG A 164 -12.72 0.65 -0.27
CA ARG A 164 -13.41 0.08 0.90
C ARG A 164 -12.99 -1.37 1.09
N VAL A 165 -12.62 -1.72 2.32
CA VAL A 165 -12.33 -3.12 2.67
C VAL A 165 -13.62 -3.92 2.59
N ARG A 166 -13.60 -5.00 1.80
CA ARG A 166 -14.72 -5.93 1.70
C ARG A 166 -15.02 -6.55 3.06
N THR A 167 -16.26 -6.42 3.52
CA THR A 167 -16.78 -7.15 4.68
C THR A 167 -17.31 -8.51 4.24
N PHE A 168 -17.06 -9.54 5.03
CA PHE A 168 -17.55 -10.89 4.78
C PHE A 168 -18.52 -11.25 5.89
N ASP A 169 -19.75 -11.60 5.51
CA ASP A 169 -20.75 -12.15 6.42
C ASP A 169 -21.03 -13.60 6.02
N GLY A 170 -20.87 -14.52 6.97
CA GLY A 170 -21.08 -15.95 6.78
C GLY A 170 -22.29 -16.48 7.54
N ASP A 171 -23.17 -15.64 8.09
CA ASP A 171 -24.27 -16.09 8.95
C ASP A 171 -25.26 -17.02 8.23
N HIS A 172 -25.38 -16.85 6.92
CA HIS A 172 -26.13 -17.72 6.02
C HIS A 172 -25.55 -19.13 5.85
N LEU A 173 -24.32 -19.39 6.31
CA LEU A 173 -23.68 -20.71 6.21
C LEU A 173 -24.30 -21.70 7.20
N THR A 174 -24.74 -22.85 6.66
CA THR A 174 -25.37 -23.94 7.42
C THR A 174 -24.40 -25.05 7.82
N LEU A 175 -23.21 -25.12 7.20
CA LEU A 175 -22.13 -26.08 7.49
C LEU A 175 -22.57 -27.55 7.64
N PRO A 176 -23.12 -28.18 6.57
CA PRO A 176 -23.63 -29.54 6.65
C PRO A 176 -22.55 -30.56 7.06
N GLY A 177 -22.88 -31.45 7.98
CA GLY A 177 -21.96 -32.46 8.52
C GLY A 177 -21.14 -31.97 9.72
N ALA A 178 -21.20 -30.68 10.05
CA ALA A 178 -20.64 -30.18 11.29
C ALA A 178 -21.44 -30.70 12.51
N SER A 179 -20.75 -30.92 13.63
CA SER A 179 -21.33 -31.34 14.89
C SER A 179 -22.26 -30.26 15.43
N GLY A 180 -23.53 -30.60 15.69
CA GLY A 180 -24.50 -29.67 16.29
C GLY A 180 -24.13 -29.20 17.70
N ALA A 181 -23.20 -29.90 18.37
CA ALA A 181 -22.68 -29.51 19.69
C ALA A 181 -21.73 -28.29 19.61
N ILE A 182 -21.25 -27.92 18.42
CA ILE A 182 -20.30 -26.83 18.23
C ILE A 182 -20.93 -25.79 17.32
N GLN A 183 -21.19 -24.61 17.88
CA GLN A 183 -21.70 -23.48 17.12
C GLN A 183 -20.55 -22.51 16.82
N LEU A 184 -20.25 -22.31 15.54
CA LEU A 184 -19.26 -21.32 15.13
C LEU A 184 -19.78 -19.91 15.36
N HIS A 185 -18.94 -19.06 15.93
CA HIS A 185 -19.21 -17.64 16.11
C HIS A 185 -19.26 -16.90 14.75
N GLY A 186 -19.90 -15.73 14.72
CA GLY A 186 -20.04 -14.91 13.51
C GLY A 186 -18.69 -14.59 12.84
N HIS A 187 -17.64 -14.28 13.62
CA HIS A 187 -16.31 -14.04 13.06
C HIS A 187 -15.68 -15.27 12.40
N GLN A 188 -15.99 -16.48 12.90
CA GLN A 188 -15.53 -17.73 12.31
C GLN A 188 -16.28 -17.99 11.00
N LYS A 189 -17.60 -17.80 10.99
CA LYS A 189 -18.41 -17.94 9.77
C LYS A 189 -18.01 -16.90 8.70
N ALA A 190 -17.76 -15.66 9.09
CA ALA A 190 -17.20 -14.63 8.22
C ALA A 190 -15.84 -15.04 7.64
N GLY A 191 -14.97 -15.64 8.46
CA GLY A 191 -13.69 -16.20 8.01
C GLY A 191 -13.86 -17.35 7.01
N VAL A 192 -14.83 -18.25 7.23
CA VAL A 192 -15.19 -19.31 6.29
C VAL A 192 -15.64 -18.70 4.97
N TRP A 193 -16.58 -17.75 5.00
CA TRP A 193 -17.09 -17.10 3.81
C TRP A 193 -16.00 -16.36 3.03
N ARG A 194 -15.08 -15.71 3.74
CA ARG A 194 -13.90 -15.08 3.13
C ARG A 194 -13.06 -16.09 2.35
N ILE A 195 -12.73 -17.24 2.95
CA ILE A 195 -11.96 -18.30 2.28
C ILE A 195 -12.68 -18.85 1.05
N LEU A 196 -14.02 -18.97 1.09
CA LEU A 196 -14.80 -19.42 -0.06
C LEU A 196 -14.81 -18.42 -1.23
N GLN A 197 -14.66 -17.13 -0.92
CA GLN A 197 -14.80 -16.03 -1.87
C GLN A 197 -13.45 -15.49 -2.39
N THR A 198 -12.33 -15.81 -1.74
CA THR A 198 -11.01 -15.30 -2.11
C THR A 198 -9.97 -16.41 -2.24
N PRO A 199 -9.08 -16.35 -3.24
CA PRO A 199 -8.08 -17.40 -3.47
C PRO A 199 -7.03 -17.51 -2.36
N ASN A 200 -6.78 -16.41 -1.64
CA ASN A 200 -5.87 -16.36 -0.49
C ASN A 200 -6.54 -15.60 0.66
N THR A 201 -6.32 -16.08 1.90
CA THR A 201 -6.86 -15.48 3.12
C THR A 201 -5.89 -15.62 4.28
N LEU A 202 -5.59 -14.50 4.95
CA LEU A 202 -4.93 -14.49 6.25
C LEU A 202 -5.97 -14.41 7.37
N LEU A 203 -5.98 -15.41 8.26
CA LEU A 203 -6.80 -15.41 9.48
C LEU A 203 -6.02 -14.82 10.66
N ALA A 204 -5.89 -13.50 10.71
CA ALA A 204 -5.18 -12.74 11.75
C ALA A 204 -5.99 -12.59 13.06
N HIS A 205 -6.63 -13.67 13.53
CA HIS A 205 -7.34 -13.67 14.81
C HIS A 205 -6.40 -13.95 15.99
N VAL A 206 -6.77 -13.47 17.18
CA VAL A 206 -6.06 -13.76 18.44
C VAL A 206 -5.95 -15.27 18.72
N VAL A 207 -5.01 -15.66 19.57
CA VAL A 207 -4.87 -17.05 20.04
C VAL A 207 -6.17 -17.46 20.76
N GLY A 208 -6.64 -18.69 20.51
CA GLY A 208 -7.90 -19.18 21.10
C GLY A 208 -9.19 -18.77 20.36
N ALA A 209 -9.13 -17.89 19.36
CA ALA A 209 -10.32 -17.46 18.59
C ALA A 209 -10.96 -18.53 17.68
N GLY A 210 -10.52 -19.79 17.78
CA GLY A 210 -11.06 -20.92 17.02
C GLY A 210 -10.66 -20.92 15.53
N LYS A 211 -9.43 -20.50 15.21
CA LYS A 211 -8.89 -20.48 13.84
C LYS A 211 -8.95 -21.86 13.17
N THR A 212 -8.65 -22.94 13.91
CA THR A 212 -8.69 -24.30 13.37
C THR A 212 -10.08 -24.68 12.87
N PHE A 213 -11.12 -24.42 13.67
CA PHE A 213 -12.51 -24.68 13.26
C PHE A 213 -12.91 -23.87 12.04
N THR A 214 -12.47 -22.60 11.93
CA THR A 214 -12.66 -21.81 10.71
C THR A 214 -12.01 -22.48 9.49
N MET A 215 -10.75 -22.91 9.61
CA MET A 215 -10.02 -23.57 8.52
C MET A 215 -10.68 -24.90 8.12
N VAL A 216 -11.09 -25.71 9.09
CA VAL A 216 -11.76 -27.00 8.86
C VAL A 216 -13.11 -26.80 8.19
N ALA A 217 -13.96 -25.91 8.72
CA ALA A 217 -15.26 -25.62 8.13
C ALA A 217 -15.13 -25.08 6.70
N ALA A 218 -14.15 -24.21 6.44
CA ALA A 218 -13.89 -23.72 5.09
C ALA A 218 -13.45 -24.82 4.13
N ALA A 219 -12.57 -25.73 4.55
CA ALA A 219 -12.16 -26.86 3.71
C ALA A 219 -13.32 -27.79 3.36
N MET A 220 -14.18 -28.11 4.33
CA MET A 220 -15.35 -28.95 4.09
C MET A 220 -16.36 -28.27 3.16
N GLU A 221 -16.59 -26.97 3.33
CA GLU A 221 -17.46 -26.20 2.44
C GLU A 221 -16.87 -26.05 1.03
N LEU A 222 -15.56 -25.80 0.88
CA LEU A 222 -14.88 -25.80 -0.41
C LEU A 222 -15.11 -27.13 -1.14
N LYS A 223 -15.01 -28.25 -0.42
CA LYS A 223 -15.27 -29.59 -0.97
C LYS A 223 -16.74 -29.78 -1.35
N ARG A 224 -17.66 -29.45 -0.44
CA ARG A 224 -19.10 -29.61 -0.65
C ARG A 224 -19.61 -28.78 -1.84
N LEU A 225 -19.08 -27.57 -2.01
CA LEU A 225 -19.44 -26.66 -3.10
C LEU A 225 -18.69 -26.98 -4.42
N GLY A 226 -17.77 -27.95 -4.42
CA GLY A 226 -16.98 -28.31 -5.60
C GLY A 226 -15.88 -27.30 -5.96
N LEU A 227 -15.60 -26.33 -5.08
CA LEU A 227 -14.55 -25.32 -5.25
C LEU A 227 -13.15 -25.88 -4.95
N GLY A 228 -13.08 -26.95 -4.14
CA GLY A 228 -11.86 -27.68 -3.84
C GLY A 228 -12.10 -29.18 -3.87
N ARG A 229 -11.17 -29.97 -4.42
CA ARG A 229 -11.36 -31.43 -4.49
C ARG A 229 -10.79 -32.17 -3.28
N LYS A 230 -9.63 -31.73 -2.81
CA LYS A 230 -8.83 -32.42 -1.80
C LYS A 230 -8.07 -31.39 -0.95
N PRO A 231 -8.74 -30.79 0.04
CA PRO A 231 -8.09 -29.86 0.96
C PRO A 231 -6.91 -30.53 1.68
N MET A 232 -5.81 -29.80 1.78
CA MET A 232 -4.62 -30.23 2.53
C MET A 232 -4.30 -29.21 3.61
N PHE A 233 -4.08 -29.69 4.83
CA PHE A 233 -3.64 -28.90 5.97
C PHE A 233 -2.19 -29.23 6.28
N THR A 234 -1.36 -28.21 6.38
CA THR A 234 0.05 -28.32 6.72
C THR A 234 0.25 -27.71 8.10
N VAL A 235 0.68 -28.52 9.07
CA VAL A 235 0.76 -28.12 10.50
C VAL A 235 2.13 -28.42 11.11
N PRO A 236 2.52 -27.77 12.22
CA PRO A 236 3.71 -28.16 12.98
C PRO A 236 3.62 -29.61 13.48
N ASN A 237 4.75 -30.30 13.61
CA ASN A 237 4.80 -31.71 14.03
C ASN A 237 4.02 -32.00 15.32
N HIS A 238 4.17 -31.14 16.33
CA HIS A 238 3.51 -31.29 17.63
C HIS A 238 1.99 -31.00 17.60
N MET A 239 1.50 -30.35 16.54
CA MET A 239 0.08 -29.99 16.38
C MET A 239 -0.71 -31.04 15.58
N LEU A 240 -0.05 -32.05 15.00
CA LEU A 240 -0.69 -33.00 14.09
C LEU A 240 -1.88 -33.72 14.73
N GLY A 241 -1.69 -34.26 15.94
CA GLY A 241 -2.75 -34.97 16.69
C GLY A 241 -3.84 -34.03 17.21
N GLN A 242 -3.48 -32.82 17.63
CA GLN A 242 -4.47 -31.82 18.07
C GLN A 242 -5.36 -31.41 16.90
N PHE A 243 -4.77 -31.10 15.74
CA PHE A 243 -5.51 -30.65 14.56
C PHE A 243 -6.45 -31.74 14.03
N SER A 244 -6.00 -33.00 13.97
CA SER A 244 -6.87 -34.11 13.54
C SER A 244 -8.04 -34.33 14.50
N THR A 245 -7.80 -34.19 15.80
CA THR A 245 -8.84 -34.28 16.83
C THR A 245 -9.85 -33.14 16.69
N GLU A 246 -9.39 -31.90 16.54
CA GLU A 246 -10.27 -30.74 16.32
C GLU A 246 -11.09 -30.89 15.03
N LEU A 247 -10.49 -31.40 13.95
CA LEU A 247 -11.19 -31.66 12.70
C LEU A 247 -12.33 -32.66 12.90
N LEU A 248 -12.07 -33.83 13.49
CA LEU A 248 -13.09 -34.85 13.74
C LEU A 248 -14.09 -34.44 14.82
N THR A 249 -13.71 -33.56 15.74
CA THR A 249 -14.61 -32.97 16.73
C THR A 249 -15.65 -32.08 16.04
N LEU A 250 -15.24 -31.29 15.04
CA LEU A 250 -16.16 -30.47 14.26
C LEU A 250 -16.90 -31.28 13.19
N TYR A 251 -16.26 -32.23 12.51
CA TYR A 251 -16.86 -33.08 11.48
C TYR A 251 -16.60 -34.58 11.78
N PRO A 252 -17.42 -35.22 12.64
CA PRO A 252 -17.20 -36.60 13.07
C PRO A 252 -17.27 -37.64 11.94
N GLY A 253 -18.01 -37.34 10.87
CA GLY A 253 -18.15 -38.21 9.70
C GLY A 253 -17.07 -38.04 8.64
N ALA A 254 -16.09 -37.14 8.83
CA ALA A 254 -15.10 -36.85 7.80
C ALA A 254 -14.06 -37.97 7.62
N ASN A 255 -13.83 -38.38 6.38
CA ASN A 255 -12.78 -39.32 6.02
C ASN A 255 -11.44 -38.59 5.82
N ILE A 256 -10.57 -38.61 6.83
CA ILE A 256 -9.29 -37.90 6.81
C ILE A 256 -8.08 -38.82 6.67
N LEU A 257 -7.04 -38.29 6.02
CA LEU A 257 -5.71 -38.90 6.00
C LEU A 257 -4.76 -38.04 6.81
N VAL A 258 -4.24 -38.59 7.91
CA VAL A 258 -3.21 -37.94 8.74
C VAL A 258 -1.87 -38.60 8.43
N ALA A 259 -0.88 -37.82 8.03
CA ALA A 259 0.45 -38.30 7.68
C ALA A 259 1.50 -37.64 8.59
N GLY A 260 2.15 -38.48 9.40
CA GLY A 260 3.23 -38.08 10.29
C GLY A 260 4.61 -38.21 9.63
N LYS A 261 5.67 -37.92 10.38
CA LYS A 261 7.06 -37.95 9.86
C LYS A 261 7.46 -39.31 9.27
N GLU A 262 7.03 -40.40 9.89
CA GLU A 262 7.32 -41.79 9.49
C GLU A 262 6.73 -42.15 8.11
N ASP A 263 5.59 -41.54 7.74
CA ASP A 263 4.96 -41.76 6.44
C ASP A 263 5.76 -41.15 5.29
N PHE A 264 6.63 -40.17 5.58
CA PHE A 264 7.49 -39.50 4.60
C PHE A 264 8.88 -40.12 4.48
N GLU A 265 9.16 -41.22 5.17
CA GLU A 265 10.38 -42.00 4.98
C GLU A 265 10.43 -42.63 3.59
N SER A 266 11.64 -42.82 3.05
CA SER A 266 11.85 -43.25 1.65
C SER A 266 11.06 -44.50 1.25
N GLN A 267 10.88 -45.43 2.20
CA GLN A 267 10.15 -46.69 2.01
C GLN A 267 8.62 -46.48 1.92
N ASN A 268 8.08 -45.54 2.71
CA ASN A 268 6.64 -45.29 2.84
C ASN A 268 6.12 -44.18 1.92
N ARG A 269 6.98 -43.25 1.51
CA ARG A 269 6.62 -42.03 0.77
C ARG A 269 5.85 -42.32 -0.53
N LYS A 270 6.27 -43.33 -1.31
CA LYS A 270 5.55 -43.72 -2.55
C LYS A 270 4.13 -44.21 -2.25
N LYS A 271 3.96 -44.98 -1.18
CA LYS A 271 2.66 -45.49 -0.72
C LYS A 271 1.78 -44.34 -0.22
N LEU A 272 2.34 -43.41 0.56
CA LEU A 272 1.63 -42.23 1.04
C LEU A 272 1.09 -41.38 -0.12
N PHE A 273 1.93 -41.04 -1.10
CA PHE A 273 1.49 -40.24 -2.25
C PHE A 273 0.46 -40.98 -3.11
N SER A 274 0.58 -42.30 -3.26
CA SER A 274 -0.45 -43.11 -3.93
C SER A 274 -1.79 -43.04 -3.19
N ARG A 275 -1.80 -43.14 -1.86
CA ARG A 275 -3.00 -42.99 -1.03
C ARG A 275 -3.59 -41.58 -1.14
N ILE A 276 -2.75 -40.54 -1.08
CA ILE A 276 -3.18 -39.15 -1.24
C ILE A 276 -3.80 -38.96 -2.62
N ALA A 277 -3.19 -39.49 -3.69
CA ALA A 277 -3.68 -39.29 -5.06
C ALA A 277 -5.00 -40.01 -5.32
N THR A 278 -5.08 -41.30 -4.97
CA THR A 278 -6.20 -42.19 -5.34
C THR A 278 -7.36 -42.16 -4.36
N GLY A 279 -7.12 -41.88 -3.07
CA GLY A 279 -8.17 -41.89 -2.07
C GLY A 279 -9.12 -40.69 -2.18
N ASN A 280 -10.40 -40.93 -1.86
CA ASN A 280 -11.40 -39.89 -1.66
C ASN A 280 -11.37 -39.42 -0.20
N TRP A 281 -10.42 -38.53 0.10
CA TRP A 281 -10.25 -37.92 1.41
C TRP A 281 -10.99 -36.59 1.49
N ASP A 282 -11.69 -36.35 2.59
CA ASP A 282 -12.31 -35.05 2.90
C ASP A 282 -11.26 -34.02 3.32
N ALA A 283 -10.20 -34.47 3.98
CA ALA A 283 -9.01 -33.67 4.24
C ALA A 283 -7.75 -34.54 4.32
N VAL A 284 -6.61 -33.96 3.94
CA VAL A 284 -5.29 -34.54 4.17
C VAL A 284 -4.53 -33.63 5.12
N ILE A 285 -4.02 -34.16 6.24
CA ILE A 285 -3.24 -33.40 7.22
C ILE A 285 -1.80 -33.92 7.16
N VAL A 286 -0.86 -33.03 6.89
CA VAL A 286 0.58 -33.32 6.81
C VAL A 286 1.35 -32.39 7.72
N THR A 287 2.54 -32.81 8.13
CA THR A 287 3.44 -31.90 8.85
C THR A 287 4.21 -30.99 7.88
N HIS A 288 4.70 -29.84 8.36
CA HIS A 288 5.55 -28.94 7.55
C HIS A 288 6.72 -29.69 6.89
N SER A 289 7.46 -30.48 7.68
CA SER A 289 8.59 -31.28 7.17
C SER A 289 8.17 -32.35 6.16
N GLY A 290 6.93 -32.82 6.23
CA GLY A 290 6.37 -33.74 5.25
C GLY A 290 6.00 -33.04 3.95
N PHE A 291 5.40 -31.86 4.06
CA PHE A 291 5.01 -31.02 2.92
C PHE A 291 6.22 -30.60 2.07
N GLU A 292 7.35 -30.24 2.69
CA GLU A 292 8.61 -29.92 2.00
C GLU A 292 9.15 -31.08 1.14
N ARG A 293 8.74 -32.31 1.42
CA ARG A 293 9.15 -33.51 0.66
C ARG A 293 8.25 -33.81 -0.53
N ILE A 294 7.18 -33.03 -0.72
CA ILE A 294 6.30 -33.14 -1.89
C ILE A 294 6.99 -32.44 -3.06
N PRO A 295 7.35 -33.16 -4.13
CA PRO A 295 8.03 -32.54 -5.27
C PRO A 295 7.09 -31.57 -5.98
N LEU A 296 7.63 -30.41 -6.38
CA LEU A 296 6.95 -29.50 -7.31
C LEU A 296 6.91 -30.11 -8.71
N ALA A 297 5.85 -29.83 -9.46
CA ALA A 297 5.80 -30.17 -10.87
C ALA A 297 6.92 -29.43 -11.63
N ARG A 298 7.56 -30.11 -12.58
CA ARG A 298 8.65 -29.54 -13.39
C ARG A 298 8.25 -28.24 -14.08
N GLU A 299 7.06 -28.20 -14.68
CA GLU A 299 6.51 -27.00 -15.33
C GLU A 299 6.38 -25.82 -14.35
N THR A 300 5.97 -26.06 -13.11
CA THR A 300 5.90 -25.03 -12.07
C THR A 300 7.29 -24.51 -11.70
N GLN A 301 8.30 -25.39 -11.66
CA GLN A 301 9.68 -24.99 -11.40
C GLN A 301 10.24 -24.14 -12.55
N GLU A 302 10.02 -24.57 -13.80
CA GLU A 302 10.44 -23.85 -15.00
C GLU A 302 9.82 -22.45 -15.04
N ARG A 303 8.50 -22.32 -14.88
CA ARG A 303 7.81 -21.02 -14.82
C ARG A 303 8.37 -20.11 -13.72
N PHE A 304 8.59 -20.64 -12.52
CA PHE A 304 9.16 -19.86 -11.42
C PHE A 304 10.56 -19.31 -11.77
N PHE A 305 11.42 -20.14 -12.37
CA PHE A 305 12.75 -19.68 -12.78
C PHE A 305 12.69 -18.65 -13.91
N GLU A 306 11.77 -18.80 -14.86
CA GLU A 306 11.55 -17.81 -15.93
C GLU A 306 11.09 -16.46 -15.37
N GLU A 307 10.14 -16.45 -14.43
CA GLU A 307 9.67 -15.23 -13.75
C GLU A 307 10.81 -14.53 -13.00
N GLN A 308 11.62 -15.30 -12.26
CA GLN A 308 12.77 -14.76 -11.52
C GLN A 308 13.88 -14.25 -12.46
N LEU A 309 14.15 -14.94 -13.56
CA LEU A 309 15.08 -14.45 -14.59
C LEU A 309 14.58 -13.14 -15.21
N HIS A 310 13.30 -13.06 -15.54
CA HIS A 310 12.70 -11.86 -16.10
C HIS A 310 12.79 -10.66 -15.14
N GLU A 311 12.50 -10.86 -13.87
CA GLU A 311 12.63 -9.82 -12.84
C GLU A 311 14.08 -9.31 -12.73
N LEU A 312 15.05 -10.22 -12.69
CA LEU A 312 16.48 -9.88 -12.66
C LEU A 312 16.92 -9.14 -13.94
N GLU A 313 16.42 -9.53 -15.11
CA GLU A 313 16.69 -8.83 -16.37
C GLU A 313 16.12 -7.40 -16.36
N MET A 314 14.91 -7.22 -15.83
CA MET A 314 14.28 -5.90 -15.70
C MET A 314 15.08 -4.99 -14.76
N ILE A 315 15.54 -5.52 -13.62
CA ILE A 315 16.42 -4.80 -12.68
C ILE A 315 17.73 -4.42 -13.38
N LYS A 316 18.35 -5.33 -14.13
CA LYS A 316 19.58 -5.06 -14.87
C LYS A 316 19.41 -3.95 -15.91
N ARG A 317 18.29 -3.94 -16.65
CA ARG A 317 17.97 -2.88 -17.62
C ARG A 317 17.75 -1.54 -16.96
N GLN A 318 16.98 -1.49 -15.87
CA GLN A 318 16.78 -0.26 -15.09
C GLN A 318 18.09 0.31 -14.56
N HIS A 319 19.01 -0.55 -14.09
CA HIS A 319 20.35 -0.12 -13.68
C HIS A 319 21.20 0.37 -14.85
N ALA A 320 21.18 -0.30 -16.01
CA ALA A 320 21.91 0.13 -17.20
C ALA A 320 21.38 1.48 -17.75
N ASP A 321 20.07 1.71 -17.73
CA ASP A 321 19.49 3.00 -18.13
C ASP A 321 19.77 4.11 -17.11
N SER A 322 19.85 3.78 -15.82
CA SER A 322 20.23 4.74 -14.77
C SER A 322 21.69 5.16 -14.84
N SER A 323 22.60 4.25 -15.25
CA SER A 323 24.01 4.61 -15.48
C SER A 323 24.18 5.45 -16.75
N ASN A 324 23.39 5.19 -17.79
CA ASN A 324 23.40 5.97 -19.02
C ASN A 324 22.87 7.40 -18.83
N ARG A 325 21.94 7.62 -17.88
CA ARG A 325 21.50 8.99 -17.49
C ARG A 325 22.54 9.75 -16.67
N ARG A 326 23.39 9.06 -15.90
CA ARG A 326 24.50 9.72 -15.16
C ARG A 326 25.65 10.15 -16.07
N SER A 327 25.84 9.52 -17.23
CA SER A 327 26.83 9.96 -18.22
C SER A 327 26.41 11.19 -19.03
N ALA A 328 25.13 11.58 -19.01
CA ALA A 328 24.63 12.77 -19.71
C ALA A 328 24.68 14.07 -18.88
N CYS A 329 25.15 14.01 -17.63
CA CYS A 329 25.31 15.16 -16.74
C CYS A 329 26.72 15.19 -16.14
N LEU A 330 27.74 15.29 -16.99
CA LEU A 330 29.04 15.82 -16.60
C LEU A 330 29.29 17.07 -17.45
N PRO A 331 29.43 18.27 -16.86
CA PRO A 331 29.90 19.41 -17.64
C PRO A 331 31.32 19.11 -18.11
N ALA A 332 31.55 19.27 -19.42
CA ALA A 332 32.87 19.22 -20.01
C ALA A 332 33.78 20.21 -19.28
N VAL A 333 34.83 19.69 -18.63
CA VAL A 333 35.91 20.50 -18.09
C VAL A 333 36.58 21.20 -19.28
N PRO A 334 36.71 22.54 -19.31
CA PRO A 334 37.41 23.20 -20.40
C PRO A 334 38.89 22.85 -20.31
N GLY A 335 39.45 22.41 -21.43
CA GLY A 335 40.87 22.13 -21.56
C GLY A 335 41.72 23.35 -21.20
N SER A 336 42.64 23.16 -20.27
CA SER A 336 43.77 24.07 -20.06
C SER A 336 44.73 23.91 -21.23
N GLN A 337 44.67 24.86 -22.15
CA GLN A 337 45.74 25.13 -23.09
C GLN A 337 46.92 25.82 -22.38
N GLU A 338 48.10 25.34 -22.75
CA GLU A 338 49.38 26.04 -22.89
C GLU A 338 50.39 26.14 -21.73
N ARG A 339 51.55 25.55 -22.06
CA ARG A 339 52.96 25.77 -21.65
C ARG A 339 53.50 25.04 -20.43
#